data_AF-A0A1H6VGG7-F1
#
_entry.id   AF-A0A1H6VGG7-F1
#
_cell.length_a   1.000
_cell.length_b   1.000
_cell.length_c   1.000
_cell.angle_alpha   90.00
_cell.angle_beta   90.00
_cell.angle_gamma   90.00
#
_symmetry.space_group_name_H-M   'P 1'
#
loop_
_entity.id
_entity.type
_entity.pdbx_description
1 polymer ?
#
loop_
_entity_poly.entity_id
_entity_poly.type
_entity_poly.pdbx_seq_one_letter_code
_entity_poly.pdbx_strand_id
1 'polypeptide(L)'
;MTFRDFLPSLPAVPLPLPLGQAVRAFLETRGAQAEREAALLTAFESYLGAPAPLLAYTRPTGEAWRRSLPPAEQAEAEALLTAFRAFLREEGWFDAARPVNWLD
;
A
#
# COMPACT_ATOMS: atom_id res chain seq x y z
N MET A 1 -14.11 4.27 19.40
CA MET A 1 -14.42 3.40 18.25
C MET A 1 -13.19 2.56 17.94
N THR A 2 -13.36 1.33 17.44
CA THR A 2 -12.26 0.39 17.16
C THR A 2 -12.39 -0.09 15.72
N PHE A 3 -11.28 -0.23 15.00
CA PHE A 3 -11.23 -0.38 13.53
C PHE A 3 -11.99 -1.59 12.95
N ARG A 4 -12.39 -2.54 13.79
CA ARG A 4 -13.12 -3.78 13.45
C ARG A 4 -14.49 -3.56 12.78
N ASP A 5 -15.02 -2.33 12.83
CA ASP A 5 -16.28 -1.92 12.19
C ASP A 5 -16.09 -1.42 10.73
N PHE A 6 -14.86 -1.07 10.34
CA PHE A 6 -14.55 -0.39 9.07
C PHE A 6 -14.02 -1.30 7.96
N LEU A 7 -14.08 -2.62 8.17
CA LEU A 7 -14.04 -3.59 7.07
C LEU A 7 -15.48 -3.76 6.56
N PRO A 8 -15.92 -3.10 5.47
CA PRO A 8 -17.17 -3.49 4.81
C PRO A 8 -17.04 -4.97 4.43
N SER A 9 -18.12 -5.75 4.53
CA SER A 9 -18.15 -7.19 4.24
C SER A 9 -17.61 -7.46 2.84
N LEU A 10 -16.30 -7.74 2.73
CA LEU A 10 -15.57 -7.68 1.47
C LEU A 10 -16.10 -8.75 0.52
N PRO A 11 -16.75 -8.38 -0.60
CA PRO A 11 -17.29 -9.35 -1.54
C PRO A 11 -16.11 -10.09 -2.19
N ALA A 12 -15.94 -11.36 -1.81
CA ALA A 12 -14.89 -12.31 -2.20
C ALA A 12 -13.78 -11.70 -3.09
N VAL A 13 -12.90 -10.90 -2.48
CA VAL A 13 -11.89 -10.13 -3.22
C VAL A 13 -10.97 -11.11 -3.95
N PRO A 14 -10.86 -11.05 -5.29
CA PRO A 14 -10.00 -11.95 -6.03
C PRO A 14 -8.55 -11.73 -5.61
N LEU A 15 -7.96 -12.72 -4.96
CA LEU A 15 -6.56 -12.68 -4.58
C LEU A 15 -5.69 -12.82 -5.84
N PRO A 16 -4.56 -12.10 -5.92
CA PRO A 16 -4.00 -11.22 -4.90
C PRO A 16 -4.66 -9.83 -4.84
N LEU A 17 -4.89 -9.33 -3.62
CA LEU A 17 -5.40 -7.97 -3.39
C LEU A 17 -4.44 -6.92 -4.02
N PRO A 18 -4.91 -5.99 -4.86
CA PRO A 18 -4.06 -5.07 -5.61
C PRO A 18 -3.54 -3.90 -4.76
N LEU A 19 -2.28 -3.52 -4.96
CA LEU A 19 -1.59 -2.44 -4.25
C LEU A 19 -2.34 -1.10 -4.40
N GLY A 20 -2.76 -0.76 -5.61
CA GLY A 20 -3.53 0.45 -5.91
C GLY A 20 -4.83 0.61 -5.10
N GLN A 21 -5.45 -0.48 -4.64
CA GLN A 21 -6.63 -0.40 -3.74
C GLN A 21 -6.23 0.09 -2.34
N ALA A 22 -5.12 -0.42 -1.80
CA ALA A 22 -4.61 -0.01 -0.50
C ALA A 22 -3.99 1.39 -0.54
N VAL A 23 -3.35 1.76 -1.65
CA VAL A 23 -2.89 3.14 -1.93
C VAL A 23 -4.07 4.12 -1.90
N ARG A 24 -5.19 3.80 -2.55
CA ARG A 24 -6.39 4.66 -2.52
C ARG A 24 -6.93 4.85 -1.10
N ALA A 25 -7.11 3.78 -0.34
CA ALA A 25 -7.58 3.86 1.04
C ALA A 25 -6.68 4.73 1.93
N PHE A 26 -5.36 4.60 1.79
CA PHE A 26 -4.39 5.44 2.49
C PHE A 26 -4.51 6.93 2.08
N LEU A 27 -4.68 7.23 0.80
CA LEU A 27 -4.83 8.61 0.30
C LEU A 27 -6.15 9.26 0.73
N GLU A 28 -7.21 8.47 0.93
CA GLU A 28 -8.48 8.96 1.51
C GLU A 28 -8.30 9.47 2.97
N THR A 29 -7.24 9.04 3.69
CA THR A 29 -6.87 9.61 5.00
C THR A 29 -6.11 10.96 4.90
N ARG A 30 -5.56 11.31 3.73
CA ARG A 30 -4.58 12.40 3.55
C ARG A 30 -5.16 13.73 3.08
N GLY A 31 -6.36 13.73 2.49
CA GLY A 31 -7.01 14.95 2.00
C GLY A 31 -6.13 15.70 0.98
N ALA A 32 -5.96 17.02 1.15
CA ALA A 32 -5.31 17.88 0.17
C ALA A 32 -3.80 17.62 -0.05
N GLN A 33 -3.14 16.82 0.79
CA GLN A 33 -1.73 16.43 0.60
C GLN A 33 -1.56 15.29 -0.41
N ALA A 34 -2.67 14.61 -0.74
CA ALA A 34 -2.69 13.35 -1.47
C ALA A 34 -2.17 13.41 -2.91
N GLU A 35 -2.27 14.53 -3.66
CA GLU A 35 -1.92 14.50 -5.10
C GLU A 35 -0.45 14.14 -5.37
N ARG A 36 0.49 14.66 -4.56
CA ARG A 36 1.92 14.36 -4.70
C ARG A 36 2.28 12.99 -4.11
N GLU A 37 1.65 12.61 -3.01
CA GLU A 37 1.78 11.27 -2.43
C GLU A 37 1.24 10.20 -3.39
N ALA A 38 0.15 10.48 -4.11
CA ALA A 38 -0.46 9.61 -5.10
C ALA A 38 0.46 9.43 -6.32
N ALA A 39 1.08 10.50 -6.82
CA ALA A 39 2.04 10.41 -7.92
C ALA A 39 3.22 9.48 -7.56
N LEU A 40 3.79 9.63 -6.37
CA LEU A 40 4.86 8.77 -5.86
C LEU A 40 4.41 7.32 -5.66
N LEU A 41 3.24 7.08 -5.05
CA LEU A 41 2.73 5.70 -4.86
C LEU A 41 2.32 5.04 -6.18
N THR A 42 1.85 5.80 -7.17
CA THR A 42 1.57 5.31 -8.54
C THR A 42 2.86 4.94 -9.28
N ALA A 43 3.92 5.74 -9.12
CA ALA A 43 5.25 5.41 -9.64
C ALA A 43 5.83 4.16 -8.95
N PHE A 44 5.56 3.96 -7.66
CA PHE A 44 5.95 2.75 -6.92
C PHE A 44 5.20 1.50 -7.39
N GLU A 45 3.87 1.57 -7.57
CA GLU A 45 3.09 0.47 -8.16
C GLU A 45 3.56 0.15 -9.59
N SER A 46 3.89 1.17 -10.38
CA SER A 46 4.45 1.01 -11.73
C SER A 46 5.80 0.29 -11.71
N TYR A 47 6.69 0.63 -10.76
CA TYR A 47 7.99 -0.04 -10.57
C TYR A 47 7.84 -1.52 -10.16
N LEU A 48 6.80 -1.85 -9.39
CA LEU A 48 6.48 -3.23 -9.01
C LEU A 48 5.79 -4.05 -10.13
N GLY A 49 5.44 -3.41 -11.25
CA GLY A 49 4.69 -4.01 -12.35
C GLY A 49 3.17 -3.84 -12.15
N ALA A 50 2.65 -2.67 -12.51
CA ALA A 50 1.23 -2.35 -12.37
C ALA A 50 0.33 -3.24 -13.25
N PRO A 51 -0.81 -3.77 -12.75
CA PRO A 51 -1.29 -3.69 -11.35
C PRO A 51 -0.49 -4.64 -10.44
N ALA A 52 0.15 -4.09 -9.41
CA ALA A 52 1.00 -4.88 -8.52
C ALA A 52 0.16 -5.52 -7.40
N PRO A 53 0.44 -6.76 -6.98
CA PRO A 53 -0.19 -7.33 -5.80
C PRO A 53 0.35 -6.65 -4.53
N LEU A 54 -0.47 -6.41 -3.52
CA LEU A 54 -0.04 -5.76 -2.27
C LEU A 54 1.13 -6.52 -1.60
N LEU A 55 1.18 -7.85 -1.74
CA LEU A 55 2.28 -8.67 -1.20
C LEU A 55 3.62 -8.49 -1.94
N ALA A 56 3.66 -7.84 -3.11
CA ALA A 56 4.91 -7.38 -3.73
C ALA A 56 5.50 -6.15 -3.02
N TYR A 57 4.70 -5.42 -2.21
CA TYR A 57 5.25 -4.41 -1.33
C TYR A 57 5.93 -5.06 -0.11
N THR A 58 7.25 -5.09 -0.17
CA THR A 58 8.13 -5.55 0.90
C THR A 58 9.07 -4.41 1.31
N ARG A 59 9.73 -4.53 2.48
CA ARG A 59 10.75 -3.53 2.87
C ARG A 59 11.91 -3.45 1.87
N PRO A 60 12.46 -4.58 1.35
CA PRO A 60 13.46 -4.55 0.29
C PRO A 60 12.98 -3.90 -1.02
N THR A 61 11.76 -4.18 -1.49
CA THR A 61 11.28 -3.60 -2.77
C THR A 61 11.00 -2.10 -2.66
N GLY A 62 10.50 -1.62 -1.52
CA GLY A 62 10.40 -0.18 -1.24
C GLY A 62 11.76 0.52 -1.16
N GLU A 63 12.76 -0.11 -0.52
CA GLU A 63 14.12 0.43 -0.44
C GLU A 63 14.83 0.45 -1.81
N ALA A 64 14.63 -0.59 -2.64
CA ALA A 64 15.16 -0.67 -3.99
C ALA A 64 14.55 0.40 -4.91
N TRP A 65 13.23 0.60 -4.88
CA TRP A 65 12.56 1.69 -5.59
C TRP A 65 13.09 3.05 -5.15
N ARG A 66 13.14 3.31 -3.83
CA ARG A 66 13.65 4.59 -3.31
C ARG A 66 15.07 4.90 -3.80
N ARG A 67 15.98 3.92 -3.84
CA ARG A 67 17.34 4.10 -4.37
C ARG A 67 17.38 4.42 -5.87
N SER A 68 16.32 4.14 -6.63
CA SER A 68 16.21 4.50 -8.05
C SER A 68 15.73 5.93 -8.30
N LEU A 69 15.17 6.60 -7.29
CA LEU A 69 14.69 7.98 -7.41
C LEU A 69 15.83 9.01 -7.34
N PRO A 70 15.65 10.22 -7.93
CA PRO A 70 16.57 11.33 -7.75
C PRO A 70 16.82 11.67 -6.27
N PRO A 71 18.05 12.08 -5.87
CA PRO A 71 18.40 12.30 -4.46
C PRO A 71 17.47 13.24 -3.68
N ALA A 72 16.87 14.23 -4.35
CA ALA A 72 15.92 15.17 -3.74
C ALA A 72 14.58 14.51 -3.33
N GLU A 73 14.18 13.42 -3.98
CA GLU A 73 12.90 12.72 -3.74
C GLU A 73 13.06 11.54 -2.79
N GLN A 74 14.29 11.03 -2.58
CA GLN A 74 14.51 9.84 -1.74
C GLN A 74 14.05 10.01 -0.29
N ALA A 75 14.18 11.21 0.29
CA ALA A 75 13.73 11.49 1.65
C ALA A 75 12.19 11.56 1.76
N GLU A 76 11.54 12.18 0.77
CA GLU A 76 10.07 12.25 0.68
C GLU A 76 9.48 10.84 0.50
N ALA A 77 10.07 10.05 -0.39
CA ALA A 77 9.72 8.65 -0.60
C ALA A 77 9.99 7.75 0.62
N GLU A 78 11.05 7.99 1.40
CA GLU A 78 11.28 7.25 2.66
C GLU A 78 10.18 7.53 3.68
N ALA A 79 9.82 8.79 3.89
CA ALA A 79 8.77 9.20 4.82
C ALA A 79 7.40 8.64 4.38
N LEU A 80 7.07 8.76 3.10
CA LEU A 80 5.81 8.28 2.51
C LEU A 80 5.68 6.75 2.62
N LEU A 81 6.70 5.99 2.21
CA LEU A 81 6.69 4.53 2.36
C LEU A 81 6.61 4.11 3.84
N THR A 82 7.27 4.83 4.74
CA THR A 82 7.21 4.54 6.19
C THR A 82 5.80 4.75 6.73
N ALA A 83 5.15 5.87 6.38
CA ALA A 83 3.78 6.17 6.80
C ALA A 83 2.75 5.20 6.18
N PHE A 84 2.85 4.91 4.89
CA PHE A 84 1.99 3.95 4.21
C PHE A 84 2.11 2.55 4.82
N ARG A 85 3.34 2.10 5.13
CA ARG A 85 3.58 0.79 5.76
C ARG A 85 3.19 0.73 7.24
N ALA A 86 3.12 1.87 7.94
CA ALA A 86 2.52 1.94 9.27
C ALA A 86 1.02 1.65 9.15
N PHE A 87 0.31 2.41 8.29
CA PHE A 87 -1.11 2.21 8.01
C PHE A 87 -1.43 0.75 7.63
N LEU A 88 -0.80 0.20 6.58
CA LEU A 88 -1.02 -1.19 6.13
C LEU A 88 -0.86 -2.28 7.22
N ARG A 89 -0.17 -1.97 8.32
CA ARG A 89 -0.06 -2.81 9.52
C ARG A 89 -1.14 -2.54 10.55
N GLU A 90 -1.53 -1.27 10.75
CA GLU A 90 -2.54 -0.83 11.71
C GLU A 90 -3.98 -1.17 11.24
N GLU A 91 -4.35 -0.80 10.00
CA GLU A 91 -5.59 -1.20 9.34
C GLU A 91 -5.52 -2.58 8.63
N GLY A 92 -4.56 -3.45 9.01
CA GLY A 92 -4.62 -4.91 8.83
C GLY A 92 -4.39 -5.52 7.43
N TRP A 93 -4.10 -4.69 6.42
CA TRP A 93 -4.05 -5.10 5.01
C TRP A 93 -3.08 -6.25 4.67
N PHE A 94 -1.93 -6.34 5.34
CA PHE A 94 -0.97 -7.44 5.13
C PHE A 94 -1.46 -8.82 5.60
N ASP A 95 -2.53 -8.87 6.40
CA ASP A 95 -3.20 -10.11 6.79
C ASP A 95 -4.35 -10.41 5.83
N ALA A 96 -5.21 -9.42 5.54
CA ALA A 96 -6.32 -9.53 4.60
C ALA A 96 -5.89 -9.87 3.15
N ALA A 97 -4.68 -9.49 2.74
CA ALA A 97 -4.12 -9.81 1.42
C ALA A 97 -3.49 -11.21 1.33
N ARG A 98 -3.44 -11.99 2.42
CA ARG A 98 -2.95 -13.38 2.39
C ARG A 98 -4.03 -14.33 1.85
N PRO A 99 -3.64 -15.39 1.13
CA PRO A 99 -4.53 -16.53 0.95
C PRO A 99 -4.76 -17.20 2.32
N VAL A 100 -5.90 -16.89 2.93
CA VAL A 100 -6.46 -17.71 3.99
C VAL A 100 -6.77 -19.07 3.39
N ASN A 101 -6.19 -20.15 3.92
CA ASN A 101 -6.56 -21.50 3.52
C ASN A 101 -7.96 -21.80 4.08
N TRP A 102 -9.00 -21.58 3.26
CA TRP A 102 -10.38 -22.00 3.54
C TRP A 102 -10.56 -23.52 3.33
N LEU A 103 -9.65 -24.32 3.88
CA LEU A 103 -9.57 -25.77 3.75
C LEU A 103 -9.32 -26.41 5.13
N ASP A 104 -10.39 -26.45 5.90
CA ASP A 104 -10.70 -27.43 6.95
C ASP A 104 -12.14 -27.92 6.68
#